data_AF-B7P184-F1
#
_entry.id   AF-B7P184-F1
#
_cell.length_a   1.000
_cell.length_b   1.000
_cell.length_c   1.000
_cell.angle_alpha   90.00
_cell.angle_beta   90.00
_cell.angle_gamma   90.00
#
_symmetry.space_group_name_H-M   'P 1'
#
loop_
_entity.id
_entity.type
_entity.pdbx_description
1 polymer ?
#
loop_
_entity_poly.entity_id
_entity_poly.type
_entity_poly.pdbx_seq_one_letter_code
_entity_poly.pdbx_strand_id
1 'polypeptide(L)'
;MDSENNELPASFFNDSDYCEVLSVRKNASTCELPTAVENGTADIPCHMRCCFDNSSVIVDSPDGTRCDEEKVCLQGTCVMERKRNITISG
;
A
#
# COMPACT_ATOMS: atom_id res chain seq x y z
N MET A 1 14.59 -24.41 -9.78
CA MET A 1 14.63 -23.01 -10.24
C MET A 1 13.69 -22.27 -9.34
N ASP A 2 14.23 -21.56 -8.35
CA ASP A 2 13.44 -20.59 -7.61
C ASP A 2 13.13 -19.46 -8.59
N SER A 3 11.85 -19.26 -8.95
CA SER A 3 11.48 -18.08 -9.69
C SER A 3 11.71 -16.89 -8.76
N GLU A 4 12.59 -15.96 -9.15
CA GLU A 4 12.70 -14.69 -8.44
C GLU A 4 11.31 -14.04 -8.44
N ASN A 5 10.78 -13.84 -7.24
CA ASN A 5 9.48 -13.23 -7.05
C ASN A 5 9.63 -11.72 -7.23
N ASN A 6 9.31 -11.26 -8.43
CA ASN A 6 9.40 -9.86 -8.84
C ASN A 6 8.08 -9.09 -8.63
N GLU A 7 7.13 -9.67 -7.90
CA GLU A 7 5.87 -8.99 -7.61
C GLU A 7 6.06 -7.94 -6.50
N LEU A 8 5.26 -6.88 -6.56
CA LEU A 8 5.30 -5.80 -5.57
C LEU A 8 4.59 -6.24 -4.27
N PRO A 9 4.97 -5.67 -3.11
CA PRO A 9 4.41 -6.03 -1.81
C PRO A 9 2.87 -6.12 -1.74
N ALA A 10 2.15 -5.26 -2.48
CA ALA A 10 0.69 -5.28 -2.55
C ALA A 10 0.10 -6.57 -3.15
N SER A 11 0.88 -7.42 -3.82
CA SER A 11 0.40 -8.73 -4.27
C SER A 11 0.37 -9.78 -3.15
N PHE A 12 1.09 -9.54 -2.05
CA PHE A 12 1.18 -10.44 -0.89
C PHE A 12 0.39 -9.96 0.31
N PHE A 13 0.27 -8.64 0.47
CA PHE A 13 -0.36 -8.03 1.63
C PHE A 13 -1.59 -7.22 1.21
N ASN A 14 -2.72 -7.46 1.88
CA ASN A 14 -3.77 -6.45 1.93
C ASN A 14 -3.39 -5.37 2.96
N ASP A 15 -4.05 -4.20 2.90
CA ASP A 15 -3.73 -3.08 3.78
C ASP A 15 -3.78 -3.48 5.28
N SER A 16 -4.73 -4.32 5.70
CA SER A 16 -4.85 -4.79 7.10
C SER A 16 -3.64 -5.60 7.55
N ASP A 17 -3.16 -6.50 6.70
CA ASP A 17 -2.00 -7.35 6.98
C ASP A 17 -0.70 -6.52 6.95
N TYR A 18 -0.68 -5.42 6.19
CA TYR A 18 0.51 -4.58 6.07
C TYR A 18 0.81 -3.77 7.33
N CYS A 19 -0.22 -3.29 8.06
CA CYS A 19 -0.02 -2.65 9.36
C CYS A 19 0.67 -3.59 10.36
N GLU A 20 0.29 -4.87 10.36
CA GLU A 20 0.90 -5.89 11.22
C GLU A 20 2.38 -6.09 10.88
N VAL A 21 2.71 -6.16 9.59
CA VAL A 21 4.08 -6.38 9.08
C VAL A 21 5.00 -5.19 9.32
N LEU A 22 4.51 -3.96 9.17
CA LEU A 22 5.29 -2.74 9.46
C LEU A 22 5.59 -2.57 10.95
N SER A 23 4.79 -3.21 11.80
CA SER A 23 4.95 -3.12 13.24
C SER A 23 6.04 -4.08 13.73
N VAL A 24 7.08 -3.54 14.37
CA VAL A 24 7.86 -4.33 15.34
C VAL A 24 7.01 -4.59 16.61
N ARG A 25 5.85 -3.93 16.71
CA ARG A 25 4.91 -3.92 17.85
C ARG A 25 3.68 -4.75 17.51
N LYS A 26 3.63 -5.99 18.01
CA LYS A 26 2.47 -6.90 17.90
C LYS A 26 1.13 -6.17 18.13
N ASN A 27 0.08 -6.57 17.39
CA ASN A 27 -1.32 -6.11 17.48
C ASN A 27 -1.67 -4.80 16.74
N ALA A 28 -0.98 -4.47 15.65
CA ALA A 28 -1.40 -3.38 14.78
C ALA A 28 -2.57 -3.79 13.88
N SER A 29 -3.51 -2.90 13.58
CA SER A 29 -4.59 -3.15 12.62
C SER A 29 -4.89 -1.91 11.78
N THR A 30 -5.51 -2.07 10.62
CA THR A 30 -6.08 -0.94 9.87
C THR A 30 -7.23 -0.32 10.64
N CYS A 31 -7.19 1.00 10.86
CA CYS A 31 -8.31 1.73 11.43
C CYS A 31 -9.38 1.96 10.36
N GLU A 32 -10.67 2.02 10.75
CA GLU A 32 -11.68 2.65 9.90
C GLU A 32 -11.28 4.11 9.63
N LEU A 33 -11.29 4.51 8.37
CA LEU A 33 -11.08 5.90 7.95
C LEU A 33 -12.05 6.80 8.73
N PRO A 34 -11.60 7.93 9.32
CA PRO A 34 -12.55 8.91 9.81
C PRO A 34 -13.45 9.33 8.65
N THR A 35 -14.76 9.23 8.83
CA THR A 35 -15.78 9.65 7.85
C THR A 35 -15.79 11.16 7.59
N ALA A 36 -14.80 11.90 8.09
CA ALA A 36 -14.61 13.32 7.83
C ALA A 36 -13.38 13.52 6.94
N VAL A 37 -13.66 13.72 5.66
CA VAL A 37 -12.78 14.40 4.72
C VAL A 37 -12.58 15.83 5.24
N GLU A 38 -11.65 16.02 6.17
CA GLU A 38 -11.15 17.34 6.50
C GLU A 38 -10.17 17.76 5.40
N ASN A 39 -10.73 18.45 4.41
CA ASN A 39 -10.10 19.47 3.60
C ASN A 39 -8.59 19.32 3.31
N GLY A 40 -8.28 18.73 2.15
CA GLY A 40 -7.33 19.38 1.25
C GLY A 40 -6.00 18.68 0.94
N THR A 41 -5.61 17.60 1.61
CA THR A 41 -4.35 16.92 1.28
C THR A 41 -4.38 15.45 1.69
N ALA A 42 -4.61 14.53 0.76
CA ALA A 42 -3.99 13.21 0.79
C ALA A 42 -4.32 12.47 -0.51
N ASP A 43 -3.30 11.92 -1.16
CA ASP A 43 -3.42 10.68 -1.92
C ASP A 43 -3.83 9.56 -0.93
N ILE A 44 -5.10 9.57 -0.50
CA ILE A 44 -5.67 8.63 0.47
C ILE A 44 -5.36 7.15 0.13
N PRO A 45 -5.28 6.72 -1.15
CA PRO A 45 -4.97 5.33 -1.42
C PRO A 45 -3.51 4.93 -1.10
N CYS A 46 -2.57 5.88 -1.17
CA CYS A 46 -1.13 5.60 -0.98
C CYS A 46 -0.63 5.93 0.42
N HIS A 47 -1.48 6.53 1.24
CA HIS A 47 -1.23 6.76 2.65
C HIS A 47 -2.35 6.18 3.49
N MET A 48 -2.06 5.08 4.17
CA MET A 48 -3.00 4.37 5.01
C MET A 48 -2.79 4.71 6.49
N ARG A 49 -3.86 4.57 7.29
CA ARG A 49 -3.80 4.78 8.73
C ARG A 49 -3.72 3.44 9.46
N CYS A 50 -2.62 3.22 10.16
CA CYS A 50 -2.45 2.06 11.04
C CYS A 50 -2.71 2.45 12.50
N CYS A 51 -3.47 1.63 13.20
CA CYS A 51 -3.79 1.75 14.62
C CYS A 51 -2.86 0.86 15.44
N PHE A 52 -2.31 1.42 16.52
CA PHE A 52 -1.42 0.74 17.48
C PHE A 52 -1.87 1.08 18.88
N ASP A 53 -2.52 0.13 19.56
CA ASP A 53 -3.15 0.31 20.87
C ASP A 53 -4.00 1.60 20.92
N ASN A 54 -3.48 2.67 21.52
CA ASN A 54 -4.15 3.96 21.70
C ASN A 54 -3.64 5.07 20.75
N SER A 55 -2.85 4.72 19.75
CA SER A 55 -2.23 5.66 18.82
C SER A 55 -2.54 5.29 17.38
N SER A 56 -2.48 6.27 16.48
CA SER A 56 -2.54 6.03 15.04
C SER A 56 -1.37 6.73 14.37
N VAL A 57 -0.82 6.10 13.33
CA VAL A 57 0.16 6.72 12.45
C VAL A 57 -0.29 6.57 11.01
N ILE A 58 0.08 7.55 10.19
CA ILE A 58 -0.05 7.46 8.74
C ILE A 58 1.24 6.84 8.21
N VAL A 59 1.09 5.80 7.40
CA VAL A 59 2.18 5.09 6.75
C VAL A 59 1.89 4.98 5.26
N ASP A 60 2.93 4.76 4.48
CA ASP A 60 2.75 4.49 3.05
C ASP A 60 2.10 3.12 2.87
N SER A 61 1.12 3.06 1.96
CA SER A 61 0.54 1.79 1.51
C SER A 61 1.61 0.94 0.82
N PRO A 62 1.46 -0.39 0.79
CA PRO A 62 2.40 -1.26 0.10
C PRO A 62 2.57 -0.83 -1.37
N ASP A 63 3.81 -0.88 -1.86
CA ASP A 63 4.07 -0.66 -3.28
C ASP A 63 3.22 -1.63 -4.12
N GLY A 64 2.53 -1.11 -5.13
CA GLY A 64 1.58 -1.84 -5.96
C GLY A 64 0.10 -1.68 -5.57
N THR A 65 -0.22 -1.06 -4.42
CA THR A 65 -1.63 -0.80 -4.03
C THR A 65 -2.31 0.08 -5.08
N ARG A 66 -3.51 -0.28 -5.53
CA ARG A 66 -4.24 0.50 -6.54
C ARG A 66 -4.73 1.82 -5.94
N CYS A 67 -4.38 2.91 -6.60
CA CYS A 67 -4.83 4.26 -6.22
C CYS A 67 -5.76 4.91 -7.25
N ASP A 68 -5.84 4.33 -8.46
CA ASP A 68 -6.74 4.72 -9.54
C ASP A 68 -6.89 3.51 -10.50
N GLU A 69 -7.69 3.61 -11.57
CA GLU A 69 -7.91 2.51 -12.51
C GLU A 69 -6.61 2.00 -13.17
N GLU A 70 -5.68 2.91 -13.47
CA GLU A 70 -4.39 2.62 -14.13
C GLU A 70 -3.17 3.07 -13.31
N LYS A 71 -3.36 3.35 -12.02
CA LYS A 71 -2.29 3.85 -11.16
C LYS A 71 -2.13 2.99 -9.91
N VAL A 72 -0.89 2.89 -9.48
CA VAL A 72 -0.46 2.19 -8.28
C VAL A 72 0.37 3.09 -7.39
N CYS A 73 0.37 2.79 -6.10
CA CYS A 73 1.25 3.43 -5.13
C CYS A 73 2.67 2.91 -5.31
N LEU A 74 3.63 3.82 -5.43
CA LEU A 74 5.06 3.52 -5.31
C LEU A 74 5.69 4.59 -4.42
N GLN A 75 6.32 4.18 -3.31
CA GLN A 75 6.95 5.10 -2.35
C GLN A 75 5.99 6.21 -1.88
N GLY A 76 4.77 5.83 -1.51
CA GLY A 76 3.73 6.77 -1.04
C GLY A 76 3.11 7.65 -2.13
N THR A 77 3.52 7.52 -3.40
CA THR A 77 3.02 8.35 -4.51
C THR A 77 2.14 7.55 -5.46
N CYS A 78 0.99 8.10 -5.87
CA CYS A 78 0.13 7.48 -6.87
C CYS A 78 0.68 7.73 -8.29
N VAL A 79 1.18 6.68 -8.95
CA VAL A 79 1.87 6.77 -10.25
C VAL A 79 1.26 5.83 -11.28
N MET A 80 1.39 6.17 -12.57
CA MET A 80 0.93 5.33 -13.67
C MET A 80 1.64 3.97 -13.66
N GLU A 81 0.86 2.89 -13.68
CA GLU A 81 1.39 1.54 -13.79
C GLU A 81 1.97 1.32 -15.19
N ARG A 82 3.30 1.34 -15.32
CA ARG A 82 3.97 0.92 -16.56
C ARG A 82 4.00 -0.59 -16.61
N LYS A 83 3.03 -1.19 -17.28
CA LYS A 83 3.08 -2.62 -17.64
C LYS A 83 4.37 -2.87 -18.45
N ARG A 84 5.26 -3.73 -17.95
CA ARG A 84 6.40 -4.20 -18.74
C ARG A 84 5.82 -5.01 -19.90
N ASN A 85 5.91 -4.46 -21.12
CA ASN A 85 5.78 -5.27 -22.33
C ASN A 85 7.03 -6.15 -22.39
N ILE A 86 7.02 -7.27 -21.68
CA ILE A 86 8.06 -8.29 -21.84
C ILE A 86 7.81 -8.92 -23.20
N THR A 87 8.47 -8.40 -24.24
CA THR A 87 8.60 -9.12 -25.49
C THR A 87 9.47 -10.33 -25.18
N ILE A 88 8.85 -11.50 -25.03
CA ILE A 88 9.58 -12.77 -24.99
C ILE A 88 10.10 -12.97 -26.42
N SER A 89 11.33 -12.54 -26.67
CA SER A 89 12.08 -12.92 -27.85
C SER A 89 12.32 -14.43 -27.76
N GLY A 90 11.63 -15.19 -28.61
CA GLY A 90 11.78 -16.65 -28.73
C GLY A 90 13.10 -17.08 -29.34
#